data_AF-A0A8X7C4I3-F1
#
_entry.id   AF-A0A8X7C4I3-F1
#
_cell.length_a   1.000
_cell.length_b   1.000
_cell.length_c   1.000
_cell.angle_alpha   90.00
_cell.angle_beta   90.00
_cell.angle_gamma   90.00
#
_symmetry.space_group_name_H-M   'P 1'
#
loop_
_entity.id
_entity.type
_entity.pdbx_description
1 polymer ?
#
loop_
_entity_poly.entity_id
_entity_poly.type
_entity_poly.pdbx_seq_one_letter_code
_entity_poly.pdbx_strand_id
1 'polypeptide(L)'
;MKIFSVFFLLSLGLSATVADLNNNCDENQCDEFSPMRQLEEIRMFPNKEQVAKLCPVALRYIACVLDTIKECTGMGIEELMSNDSVSENERMLLSVGSLLADLCDEDSSFHKDYMASVDCVARVIDEEPNPECKLQGMTVGAEFLNAMGISPDDMDDNQKADITCLEKPATIACATSYLQKYCGAAARRAVLHIVREFKPVIQAECSSENVLKLKRDFLDFLKLEDEDQHVYRSVFDILKRR
;
A
#
# COMPACT_ATOMS: atom_id res chain seq x y z
N MET A 1 -3.21 -8.06 -8.85
CA MET A 1 -2.13 -7.61 -7.95
C MET A 1 -1.64 -6.19 -8.29
N LYS A 2 -2.55 -5.25 -8.61
CA LYS A 2 -2.18 -3.86 -8.99
C LYS A 2 -1.83 -2.98 -7.78
N ILE A 3 -2.12 -3.44 -6.56
CA ILE A 3 -1.93 -2.74 -5.26
C ILE A 3 -0.50 -2.24 -5.03
N PHE A 4 0.52 -2.83 -5.67
CA PHE A 4 1.92 -2.44 -5.48
C PHE A 4 2.41 -1.34 -6.42
N SER A 5 1.59 -0.90 -7.37
CA SER A 5 1.94 0.29 -8.13
C SER A 5 1.64 1.54 -7.29
N VAL A 6 2.65 2.38 -7.09
CA VAL A 6 2.51 3.76 -6.55
C VAL A 6 1.37 4.50 -7.25
N PHE A 7 1.22 4.27 -8.55
CA PHE A 7 0.24 4.92 -9.42
C PHE A 7 -1.15 4.27 -9.37
N PHE A 8 -1.23 2.99 -9.03
CA PHE A 8 -2.50 2.38 -8.64
C PHE A 8 -2.96 2.85 -7.26
N LEU A 9 -2.03 3.04 -6.31
CA LEU A 9 -2.33 3.64 -5.01
C LEU A 9 -2.74 5.11 -5.17
N LEU A 10 -2.13 5.86 -6.09
CA LEU A 10 -2.65 7.16 -6.54
C LEU A 10 -4.09 7.04 -7.02
N SER A 11 -4.40 6.10 -7.93
CA SER A 11 -5.77 5.93 -8.44
C SER A 11 -6.80 5.65 -7.34
N LEU A 12 -6.42 4.84 -6.34
CA LEU A 12 -7.29 4.49 -5.22
C LEU A 12 -7.49 5.67 -4.27
N GLY A 13 -6.41 6.36 -3.89
CA GLY A 13 -6.49 7.56 -3.05
C GLY A 13 -7.34 8.64 -3.70
N LEU A 14 -7.15 8.87 -4.99
CA LEU A 14 -7.89 9.89 -5.74
C LEU A 14 -9.35 9.54 -5.97
N SER A 15 -9.69 8.26 -6.21
CA SER A 15 -11.10 7.86 -6.35
C SER A 15 -11.91 8.01 -5.05
N ALA A 16 -11.23 7.98 -3.90
CA ALA A 16 -11.85 8.03 -2.60
C ALA A 16 -11.94 9.48 -2.05
N THR A 17 -11.02 10.37 -2.39
CA THR A 17 -11.12 11.81 -2.01
C THR A 17 -12.32 12.51 -2.66
N VAL A 18 -12.70 12.11 -3.90
CA VAL A 18 -13.88 12.67 -4.59
C VAL A 18 -15.20 12.36 -3.86
N ALA A 19 -15.24 11.32 -3.01
CA ALA A 19 -16.45 10.86 -2.36
C ALA A 19 -16.65 11.41 -0.94
N ASP A 20 -15.57 11.74 -0.21
CA ASP A 20 -15.63 12.00 1.24
C ASP A 20 -15.39 13.46 1.66
N LEU A 21 -14.91 14.32 0.75
CA LEU A 21 -14.79 15.76 1.03
C LEU A 21 -16.14 16.47 0.93
N ASN A 22 -17.01 16.21 1.90
CA ASN A 22 -18.10 17.06 2.40
C ASN A 22 -18.63 18.13 1.42
N ASN A 23 -19.14 17.75 0.24
CA ASN A 23 -19.85 18.56 -0.78
C ASN A 23 -19.28 19.94 -1.20
N ASN A 24 -18.14 20.41 -0.69
CA ASN A 24 -17.69 21.81 -0.80
C ASN A 24 -16.24 22.00 -1.28
N CYS A 25 -15.41 20.96 -1.32
CA CYS A 25 -14.07 21.08 -1.89
C CYS A 25 -14.13 20.62 -3.35
N ASP A 26 -14.05 21.55 -4.30
CA ASP A 26 -14.07 21.24 -5.74
C ASP A 26 -12.68 20.78 -6.21
N GLU A 27 -12.35 19.51 -5.97
CA GLU A 27 -11.07 18.91 -6.39
C GLU A 27 -10.91 18.85 -7.92
N ASN A 28 -12.00 19.01 -8.69
CA ASN A 28 -11.97 19.01 -10.15
C ASN A 28 -11.13 20.18 -10.71
N GLN A 29 -10.81 21.18 -9.89
CA GLN A 29 -9.88 22.26 -10.25
C GLN A 29 -8.46 21.74 -10.57
N CYS A 30 -8.09 20.57 -10.06
CA CYS A 30 -6.79 19.97 -10.30
C CYS A 30 -6.78 18.96 -11.47
N ASP A 31 -7.94 18.66 -12.08
CA ASP A 31 -8.07 17.63 -13.12
C ASP A 31 -7.17 17.89 -14.34
N GLU A 32 -6.91 19.15 -14.67
CA GLU A 32 -6.03 19.51 -15.77
C GLU A 32 -4.57 19.04 -15.57
N PHE A 33 -4.17 18.80 -14.32
CA PHE A 33 -2.85 18.29 -13.96
C PHE A 33 -2.85 16.78 -13.71
N SER A 34 -4.01 16.11 -13.75
CA SER A 34 -4.12 14.70 -13.39
C SER A 34 -3.27 13.81 -14.30
N PRO A 35 -2.27 13.08 -13.77
CA PRO A 35 -1.46 12.16 -14.57
C PRO A 35 -2.21 10.86 -14.91
N MET A 36 -3.44 10.68 -14.41
CA MET A 36 -4.15 9.41 -14.42
C MET A 36 -4.30 8.79 -15.80
N ARG A 37 -4.69 9.56 -16.82
CA ARG A 37 -4.82 9.03 -18.18
C ARG A 37 -3.49 8.50 -18.74
N GLN A 38 -2.40 9.23 -18.51
CA GLN A 38 -1.06 8.83 -18.96
C GLN A 38 -0.58 7.58 -18.23
N LEU A 39 -0.92 7.46 -16.94
CA LEU A 39 -0.57 6.31 -16.11
C LEU A 39 -1.36 5.05 -16.49
N GLU A 40 -2.63 5.18 -16.84
CA GLU A 40 -3.44 4.09 -17.36
C GLU A 40 -2.90 3.54 -18.68
N GLU A 41 -2.48 4.42 -19.59
CA GLU A 41 -1.85 4.05 -20.88
C GLU A 41 -0.58 3.20 -20.69
N ILE A 42 0.15 3.42 -19.59
CA ILE A 42 1.39 2.69 -19.25
C ILE A 42 1.18 1.67 -18.13
N ARG A 43 -0.08 1.28 -17.87
CA ARG A 43 -0.47 0.26 -16.88
C ARG A 43 0.05 0.51 -15.47
N MET A 44 0.27 1.77 -15.09
CA MET A 44 0.73 2.18 -13.77
C MET A 44 2.18 1.76 -13.42
N PHE A 45 3.01 1.35 -14.39
CA PHE A 45 4.42 1.00 -14.16
C PHE A 45 5.35 1.82 -15.06
N PRO A 46 5.51 3.13 -14.79
CA PRO A 46 6.39 3.95 -15.60
C PRO A 46 7.85 3.49 -15.50
N ASN A 47 8.46 3.28 -16.66
CA ASN A 47 9.91 3.09 -16.74
C ASN A 47 10.65 4.42 -16.48
N LYS A 48 11.99 4.39 -16.51
CA LYS A 48 12.83 5.56 -16.24
C LYS A 48 12.48 6.80 -17.07
N GLU A 49 12.27 6.65 -18.38
CA GLU A 49 11.95 7.78 -19.26
C GLU A 49 10.56 8.35 -18.94
N GLN A 50 9.60 7.48 -18.64
CA GLN A 50 8.25 7.85 -18.27
C GLN A 50 8.21 8.56 -16.91
N VAL A 51 8.96 8.08 -15.90
CA VAL A 51 9.07 8.75 -14.59
C VAL A 51 9.61 10.17 -14.74
N ALA A 52 10.67 10.38 -15.53
CA ALA A 52 11.21 11.71 -15.76
C ALA A 52 10.19 12.70 -16.36
N LYS A 53 9.27 12.21 -17.21
CA LYS A 53 8.19 13.01 -17.80
C LYS A 53 7.01 13.22 -16.84
N LEU A 54 6.65 12.18 -16.10
CA LEU A 54 5.46 12.16 -15.24
C LEU A 54 5.67 12.86 -13.91
N CYS A 55 6.87 12.81 -13.34
CA CYS A 55 7.20 13.41 -12.06
C CYS A 55 6.78 14.88 -11.90
N PRO A 56 7.15 15.81 -12.80
CA PRO A 56 6.72 17.20 -12.66
C PRO A 56 5.20 17.37 -12.74
N VAL A 57 4.50 16.52 -13.50
CA VAL A 57 3.04 16.55 -13.63
C VAL A 57 2.38 16.01 -12.37
N ALA A 58 2.82 14.84 -11.89
CA ALA A 58 2.27 14.18 -10.71
C ALA A 58 2.51 15.00 -9.43
N LEU A 59 3.71 15.58 -9.25
CA LEU A 59 4.00 16.45 -8.12
C LEU A 59 3.17 17.72 -8.14
N ARG A 60 2.97 18.33 -9.32
CA ARG A 60 2.10 19.51 -9.48
C ARG A 60 0.65 19.19 -9.15
N TYR A 61 0.17 18.02 -9.57
CA TYR A 61 -1.17 17.56 -9.26
C TYR A 61 -1.37 17.37 -7.76
N ILE A 62 -0.47 16.65 -7.08
CA ILE A 62 -0.55 16.47 -5.62
C ILE A 62 -0.47 17.80 -4.88
N ALA A 63 0.40 18.71 -5.30
CA ALA A 63 0.47 20.06 -4.72
C ALA A 63 -0.87 20.80 -4.87
N CYS A 64 -1.49 20.77 -6.05
CA CYS A 64 -2.80 21.39 -6.29
C CYS A 64 -3.88 20.80 -5.37
N VAL A 65 -3.94 19.48 -5.21
CA VAL A 65 -4.93 18.83 -4.34
C VAL A 65 -4.71 19.22 -2.88
N LEU A 66 -3.45 19.20 -2.40
CA LEU A 66 -3.14 19.60 -1.03
C LEU A 66 -3.43 21.08 -0.76
N ASP A 67 -3.16 21.96 -1.72
CA ASP A 67 -3.52 23.38 -1.63
C ASP A 67 -5.04 23.56 -1.58
N THR A 68 -5.80 22.82 -2.40
CA THR A 68 -7.27 22.83 -2.40
C THR A 68 -7.81 22.37 -1.04
N ILE A 69 -7.27 21.29 -0.46
CA ILE A 69 -7.66 20.81 0.87
C ILE A 69 -7.36 21.88 1.92
N LYS A 70 -6.20 22.51 1.86
CA LYS A 70 -5.82 23.58 2.81
C LYS A 70 -6.73 24.79 2.69
N GLU A 71 -7.07 25.23 1.49
CA GLU A 71 -8.00 26.34 1.26
C GLU A 71 -9.41 26.01 1.76
N CYS A 72 -9.85 24.77 1.56
CA CYS A 72 -11.19 24.32 1.94
C CYS A 72 -11.34 24.10 3.46
N THR A 73 -10.34 23.48 4.09
CA THR A 73 -10.41 23.05 5.50
C THR A 73 -9.69 24.00 6.47
N GLY A 74 -8.82 24.87 5.95
CA GLY A 74 -7.88 25.66 6.76
C GLY A 74 -6.72 24.84 7.33
N MET A 75 -6.69 23.52 7.12
CA MET A 75 -5.69 22.63 7.72
C MET A 75 -4.43 22.52 6.86
N GLY A 76 -3.27 22.65 7.49
CA GLY A 76 -1.99 22.36 6.85
C GLY A 76 -1.65 20.86 6.81
N ILE A 77 -0.63 20.47 6.05
CA ILE A 77 -0.14 19.08 5.96
C ILE A 77 0.18 18.49 7.34
N GLU A 78 0.84 19.26 8.22
CA GLU A 78 1.19 18.80 9.57
C GLU A 78 -0.04 18.50 10.44
N GLU A 79 -1.09 19.31 10.32
CA GLU A 79 -2.36 19.11 11.00
C GLU A 79 -3.11 17.90 10.44
N LEU A 80 -3.09 17.72 9.11
CA LEU A 80 -3.66 16.54 8.47
C LEU A 80 -2.97 15.23 8.91
N MET A 81 -1.67 15.24 9.20
CA MET A 81 -0.99 14.03 9.66
C MET A 81 -1.23 13.71 11.14
N SER A 82 -1.38 14.75 11.96
CA SER A 82 -1.44 14.64 13.43
C SER A 82 -2.85 14.55 13.99
N ASN A 83 -3.88 14.88 13.19
CA ASN A 83 -5.25 14.83 13.63
C ASN A 83 -5.89 13.46 13.37
N ASP A 84 -6.31 12.79 14.44
CA ASP A 84 -6.99 11.49 14.38
C ASP A 84 -8.37 11.54 13.70
N SER A 85 -8.95 12.73 13.51
CA SER A 85 -10.21 12.93 12.79
C SER A 85 -10.05 13.02 11.26
N VAL A 86 -8.82 12.95 10.76
CA VAL A 86 -8.51 12.99 9.33
C VAL A 86 -8.85 11.64 8.72
N SER A 87 -9.59 11.66 7.61
CA SER A 87 -10.05 10.47 6.91
C SER A 87 -8.87 9.64 6.40
N GLU A 88 -9.12 8.35 6.20
CA GLU A 88 -8.15 7.43 5.60
C GLU A 88 -7.71 7.90 4.21
N ASN A 89 -8.57 8.63 3.49
CA ASN A 89 -8.31 9.12 2.14
C ASN A 89 -7.28 10.25 2.14
N GLU A 90 -7.37 11.20 3.08
CA GLU A 90 -6.34 12.24 3.19
C GLU A 90 -4.99 11.65 3.63
N ARG A 91 -5.00 10.67 4.56
CA ARG A 91 -3.77 9.95 4.94
C ARG A 91 -3.18 9.19 3.76
N MET A 92 -4.03 8.61 2.91
CA MET A 92 -3.62 7.94 1.69
C MET A 92 -3.01 8.92 0.70
N LEU A 93 -3.62 10.08 0.49
CA LEU A 93 -3.09 11.14 -0.37
C LEU A 93 -1.71 11.63 0.10
N LEU A 94 -1.52 11.82 1.40
CA LEU A 94 -0.22 12.22 1.96
C LEU A 94 0.84 11.13 1.77
N SER A 95 0.48 9.86 1.99
CA SER A 95 1.38 8.72 1.77
C SER A 95 1.78 8.60 0.30
N VAL A 96 0.82 8.81 -0.61
CA VAL A 96 1.02 8.90 -2.04
C VAL A 96 1.99 10.05 -2.40
N GLY A 97 1.78 11.24 -1.84
CA GLY A 97 2.60 12.42 -2.11
C GLY A 97 4.05 12.21 -1.67
N SER A 98 4.26 11.64 -0.47
CA SER A 98 5.57 11.25 0.06
C SER A 98 6.27 10.26 -0.88
N LEU A 99 5.56 9.18 -1.26
CA LEU A 99 6.11 8.15 -2.14
C LEU A 99 6.44 8.67 -3.55
N LEU A 100 5.65 9.61 -4.07
CA LEU A 100 5.94 10.29 -5.34
C LEU A 100 7.18 11.17 -5.23
N ALA A 101 7.33 11.93 -4.15
CA ALA A 101 8.51 12.76 -3.92
C ALA A 101 9.78 11.89 -3.91
N ASP A 102 9.74 10.77 -3.19
CA ASP A 102 10.82 9.79 -3.18
C ASP A 102 11.06 9.17 -4.57
N LEU A 103 10.02 8.82 -5.31
CA LEU A 103 10.17 8.27 -6.66
C LEU A 103 10.80 9.27 -7.64
N CYS A 104 10.53 10.56 -7.44
CA CYS A 104 10.98 11.63 -8.32
C CYS A 104 12.35 12.21 -7.95
N ASP A 105 12.85 11.91 -6.76
CA ASP A 105 14.22 12.23 -6.35
C ASP A 105 15.18 11.11 -6.79
N GLU A 106 16.02 11.41 -7.79
CA GLU A 106 17.02 10.45 -8.32
C GLU A 106 18.03 9.97 -7.26
N ASP A 107 18.23 10.76 -6.20
CA ASP A 107 19.14 10.42 -5.12
C ASP A 107 18.50 9.54 -4.04
N SER A 108 17.16 9.43 -4.02
CA SER A 108 16.46 8.62 -3.03
C SER A 108 16.76 7.12 -3.20
N SER A 109 16.73 6.38 -2.09
CA SER A 109 16.86 4.92 -2.14
C SER A 109 15.69 4.26 -2.87
N PHE A 110 14.49 4.82 -2.74
CA PHE A 110 13.30 4.27 -3.37
C PHE A 110 13.37 4.40 -4.89
N HIS A 111 13.76 5.55 -5.42
CA HIS A 111 13.98 5.75 -6.86
C HIS A 111 14.95 4.70 -7.40
N LYS A 112 16.11 4.54 -6.75
CA LYS A 112 17.14 3.57 -7.16
C LYS A 112 16.62 2.14 -7.18
N ASP A 113 15.92 1.72 -6.13
CA ASP A 113 15.35 0.37 -6.04
C ASP A 113 14.21 0.14 -7.04
N TYR A 114 13.37 1.16 -7.27
CA TYR A 114 12.30 1.13 -8.26
C TYR A 114 12.87 1.02 -9.68
N MET A 115 13.80 1.91 -10.07
CA MET A 115 14.42 1.88 -11.41
C MET A 115 15.14 0.56 -11.70
N ALA A 116 15.73 -0.06 -10.67
CA ALA A 116 16.39 -1.35 -10.81
C ALA A 116 15.43 -2.54 -10.97
N SER A 117 14.13 -2.37 -10.71
CA SER A 117 13.17 -3.48 -10.65
C SER A 117 11.92 -3.32 -11.50
N VAL A 118 11.54 -2.10 -11.88
CA VAL A 118 10.23 -1.80 -12.50
C VAL A 118 9.94 -2.62 -13.76
N ASP A 119 10.89 -2.77 -14.67
CA ASP A 119 10.67 -3.51 -15.91
C ASP A 119 10.40 -5.00 -15.65
N CYS A 120 11.09 -5.59 -14.67
CA CYS A 120 10.84 -6.97 -14.25
C CYS A 120 9.48 -7.09 -13.57
N VAL A 121 9.16 -6.19 -12.64
CA VAL A 121 7.91 -6.20 -11.90
C VAL A 121 6.72 -6.06 -12.84
N ALA A 122 6.79 -5.13 -13.80
CA ALA A 122 5.76 -4.92 -14.82
C ALA A 122 5.52 -6.21 -15.62
N ARG A 123 6.58 -6.86 -16.09
CA ARG A 123 6.50 -8.13 -16.82
C ARG A 123 5.88 -9.24 -15.98
N VAL A 124 6.36 -9.43 -14.74
CA VAL A 124 5.85 -10.46 -13.83
C VAL A 124 4.36 -10.27 -13.56
N ILE A 125 3.92 -9.03 -13.34
CA ILE A 125 2.50 -8.73 -13.08
C ILE A 125 1.63 -8.96 -14.32
N ASP A 126 2.16 -8.70 -15.52
CA ASP A 126 1.44 -8.87 -16.79
C ASP A 126 1.39 -10.33 -17.25
N GLU A 127 2.49 -11.08 -17.11
CA GLU A 127 2.62 -12.46 -17.61
C GLU A 127 2.09 -13.50 -16.61
N GLU A 128 2.29 -13.25 -15.32
CA GLU A 128 1.86 -14.13 -14.23
C GLU A 128 1.11 -13.29 -13.19
N PRO A 129 -0.12 -12.81 -13.49
CA PRO A 129 -0.93 -12.14 -12.49
C PRO A 129 -1.24 -13.15 -11.39
N ASN A 130 -0.41 -13.23 -10.36
CA ASN A 130 -0.46 -14.34 -9.41
C ASN A 130 -1.71 -14.20 -8.51
N PRO A 131 -2.83 -14.93 -8.77
CA PRO A 131 -3.95 -14.93 -7.84
C PRO A 131 -3.59 -15.66 -6.54
N GLU A 132 -2.51 -16.45 -6.54
CA GLU A 132 -2.12 -17.32 -5.44
C GLU A 132 -1.77 -16.51 -4.20
N CYS A 133 -1.12 -15.34 -4.27
CA CYS A 133 -0.83 -14.63 -3.01
C CYS A 133 -2.08 -14.11 -2.28
N LYS A 134 -3.11 -13.68 -3.02
CA LYS A 134 -4.39 -13.28 -2.41
C LYS A 134 -5.15 -14.51 -1.91
N LEU A 135 -5.21 -15.56 -2.74
CA LEU A 135 -5.87 -16.81 -2.38
C LEU A 135 -5.19 -17.47 -1.17
N GLN A 136 -3.86 -17.52 -1.16
CA GLN A 136 -3.03 -18.02 -0.07
C GLN A 136 -3.24 -17.20 1.18
N GLY A 137 -3.28 -15.87 1.11
CA GLY A 137 -3.63 -15.03 2.27
C GLY A 137 -4.97 -15.43 2.90
N MET A 138 -6.03 -15.55 2.09
CA MET A 138 -7.38 -15.92 2.54
C MET A 138 -7.47 -17.38 3.01
N THR A 139 -6.90 -18.32 2.24
CA THR A 139 -6.91 -19.76 2.55
C THR A 139 -6.14 -20.03 3.84
N VAL A 140 -4.98 -19.43 4.00
CA VAL A 140 -4.16 -19.57 5.21
C VAL A 140 -4.85 -18.92 6.42
N GLY A 141 -5.50 -17.78 6.24
CA GLY A 141 -6.35 -17.16 7.27
C GLY A 141 -7.44 -18.12 7.75
N ALA A 142 -8.21 -18.69 6.81
CA ALA A 142 -9.26 -19.66 7.11
C ALA A 142 -8.73 -20.95 7.76
N GLU A 143 -7.61 -21.49 7.27
CA GLU A 143 -6.97 -22.68 7.83
C GLU A 143 -6.45 -22.45 9.25
N PHE A 144 -5.87 -21.27 9.51
CA PHE A 144 -5.42 -20.87 10.84
C PHE A 144 -6.58 -20.79 11.84
N LEU A 145 -7.73 -20.25 11.43
CA LEU A 145 -8.92 -20.21 12.28
C LEU A 145 -9.48 -21.58 12.61
N ASN A 146 -9.54 -22.45 11.59
CA ASN A 146 -9.93 -23.83 11.79
C ASN A 146 -8.98 -24.55 12.75
N ALA A 147 -7.67 -24.29 12.64
CA ALA A 147 -6.67 -24.84 13.56
C ALA A 147 -6.83 -24.33 15.01
N MET A 148 -7.36 -23.12 15.19
CA MET A 148 -7.73 -22.58 16.51
C MET A 148 -9.12 -23.02 17.00
N GLY A 149 -9.87 -23.79 16.20
CA GLY A 149 -11.22 -24.23 16.53
C GLY A 149 -12.27 -23.12 16.43
N ILE A 150 -12.02 -22.08 15.64
CA ILE A 150 -12.93 -20.96 15.42
C ILE A 150 -13.66 -21.18 14.10
N SER A 151 -14.98 -21.35 14.14
CA SER A 151 -15.82 -21.43 12.95
C SER A 151 -16.05 -20.02 12.37
N PRO A 152 -16.00 -19.83 11.03
CA PRO A 152 -16.27 -18.53 10.43
C PRO A 152 -17.64 -17.94 10.77
N ASP A 153 -18.64 -18.80 10.94
CA ASP A 153 -20.01 -18.41 11.27
C ASP A 153 -20.16 -17.96 12.73
N ASP A 154 -19.24 -18.35 13.60
CA ASP A 154 -19.25 -18.04 15.04
C ASP A 154 -18.39 -16.82 15.39
N MET A 155 -17.79 -16.16 14.40
CA MET A 155 -16.89 -15.03 14.62
C MET A 155 -17.64 -13.74 14.90
N ASP A 156 -17.30 -13.10 16.02
CA ASP A 156 -17.69 -11.73 16.26
C ASP A 156 -16.92 -10.75 15.35
N ASP A 157 -17.35 -9.48 15.34
CA ASP A 157 -16.75 -8.47 14.46
C ASP A 157 -15.29 -8.16 14.82
N ASN A 158 -14.89 -8.33 16.09
CA ASN A 158 -13.51 -8.12 16.52
C ASN A 158 -12.61 -9.24 15.99
N GLN A 159 -13.08 -10.49 16.05
CA GLN A 159 -12.36 -11.65 15.51
C GLN A 159 -12.19 -11.52 13.99
N LYS A 160 -13.23 -11.10 13.27
CA LYS A 160 -13.15 -10.83 11.82
C LYS A 160 -12.13 -9.74 11.49
N ALA A 161 -12.10 -8.66 12.28
CA ALA A 161 -11.10 -7.61 12.13
C ALA A 161 -9.68 -8.14 12.39
N ASP A 162 -9.49 -8.91 13.47
CA ASP A 162 -8.20 -9.50 13.83
C ASP A 162 -7.66 -10.43 12.72
N ILE A 163 -8.52 -11.21 12.05
CA ILE A 163 -8.13 -12.06 10.91
C ILE A 163 -7.74 -11.23 9.69
N THR A 164 -8.54 -10.22 9.37
CA THR A 164 -8.24 -9.29 8.27
C THR A 164 -6.86 -8.66 8.47
N CYS A 165 -6.50 -8.40 9.73
CA CYS A 165 -5.19 -7.91 10.16
C CYS A 165 -4.04 -8.91 10.06
N LEU A 166 -4.30 -10.20 9.86
CA LEU A 166 -3.29 -11.21 9.52
C LEU A 166 -3.22 -11.43 8.01
N GLU A 167 -4.38 -11.53 7.34
CA GLU A 167 -4.49 -11.81 5.91
C GLU A 167 -3.83 -10.74 5.05
N LYS A 168 -4.04 -9.45 5.39
CA LYS A 168 -3.46 -8.33 4.64
C LYS A 168 -1.92 -8.35 4.70
N PRO A 169 -1.26 -8.34 5.87
CA PRO A 169 0.20 -8.48 5.94
C PRO A 169 0.72 -9.78 5.30
N ALA A 170 0.01 -10.91 5.44
CA ALA A 170 0.40 -12.17 4.81
C ALA A 170 0.37 -12.10 3.28
N THR A 171 -0.68 -11.50 2.72
CA THR A 171 -0.81 -11.26 1.28
C THR A 171 0.32 -10.36 0.77
N ILE A 172 0.61 -9.29 1.50
CA ILE A 172 1.72 -8.37 1.18
C ILE A 172 3.06 -9.11 1.24
N ALA A 173 3.28 -9.93 2.26
CA ALA A 173 4.50 -10.69 2.43
C ALA A 173 4.69 -11.74 1.34
N CYS A 174 3.65 -12.49 0.98
CA CYS A 174 3.67 -13.42 -0.15
C CYS A 174 4.09 -12.70 -1.44
N ALA A 175 3.41 -11.60 -1.77
CA ALA A 175 3.71 -10.84 -2.98
C ALA A 175 5.13 -10.26 -2.96
N THR A 176 5.60 -9.82 -1.79
CA THR A 176 6.96 -9.31 -1.60
C THR A 176 7.99 -10.41 -1.81
N SER A 177 7.76 -11.62 -1.28
CA SER A 177 8.68 -12.76 -1.47
C SER A 177 8.67 -13.21 -2.93
N TYR A 178 7.49 -13.32 -3.54
CA TYR A 178 7.36 -13.64 -4.96
C TYR A 178 8.14 -12.64 -5.82
N LEU A 179 7.95 -11.33 -5.63
CA LEU A 179 8.72 -10.32 -6.36
C LEU A 179 10.22 -10.35 -6.04
N GLN A 180 10.63 -10.70 -4.81
CA GLN A 180 12.04 -10.93 -4.50
C GLN A 180 12.61 -12.08 -5.32
N LYS A 181 11.90 -13.20 -5.39
CA LYS A 181 12.33 -14.42 -6.08
C LYS A 181 12.53 -14.19 -7.57
N TYR A 182 11.62 -13.45 -8.21
CA TYR A 182 11.63 -13.25 -9.67
C TYR A 182 12.36 -11.98 -10.12
N CYS A 183 12.30 -10.90 -9.32
CA CYS A 183 12.85 -9.59 -9.68
C CYS A 183 13.98 -9.11 -8.76
N GLY A 184 14.40 -9.93 -7.80
CA GLY A 184 15.56 -9.69 -6.95
C GLY A 184 15.32 -8.76 -5.77
N ALA A 185 16.38 -8.52 -5.00
CA ALA A 185 16.30 -7.78 -3.74
C ALA A 185 15.86 -6.32 -3.90
N ALA A 186 16.12 -5.69 -5.05
CA ALA A 186 15.66 -4.33 -5.33
C ALA A 186 14.13 -4.23 -5.36
N ALA A 187 13.45 -5.19 -6.01
CA ALA A 187 11.99 -5.25 -6.03
C ALA A 187 11.40 -5.37 -4.63
N ARG A 188 11.98 -6.24 -3.78
CA ARG A 188 11.58 -6.35 -2.37
C ARG A 188 11.74 -5.03 -1.63
N ARG A 189 12.89 -4.37 -1.75
CA ARG A 189 13.13 -3.12 -1.02
C ARG A 189 12.17 -2.02 -1.47
N ALA A 190 11.90 -1.92 -2.76
CA ALA A 190 10.90 -1.01 -3.31
C ALA A 190 9.50 -1.30 -2.72
N VAL A 191 9.05 -2.55 -2.72
CA VAL A 191 7.75 -2.93 -2.13
C VAL A 191 7.70 -2.62 -0.63
N LEU A 192 8.75 -2.95 0.14
CA LEU A 192 8.79 -2.66 1.57
C LEU A 192 8.82 -1.15 1.86
N HIS A 193 9.38 -0.33 0.96
CA HIS A 193 9.28 1.13 1.04
C HIS A 193 7.83 1.59 0.90
N ILE A 194 7.13 1.10 -0.14
CA ILE A 194 5.69 1.38 -0.33
C ILE A 194 4.88 0.96 0.90
N VAL A 195 5.12 -0.23 1.45
CA VAL A 195 4.40 -0.71 2.64
C VAL A 195 4.66 0.17 3.88
N ARG A 196 5.84 0.77 4.01
CA ARG A 196 6.14 1.72 5.09
C ARG A 196 5.38 3.02 4.93
N GLU A 197 5.38 3.59 3.73
CA GLU A 197 4.65 4.84 3.45
C GLU A 197 3.14 4.65 3.68
N PHE A 198 2.59 3.52 3.23
CA PHE A 198 1.15 3.23 3.37
C PHE A 198 0.77 2.58 4.70
N LYS A 199 1.72 2.41 5.63
CA LYS A 199 1.46 1.84 6.95
C LYS A 199 0.24 2.48 7.65
N PRO A 200 0.08 3.81 7.70
CA PRO A 200 -1.06 4.43 8.40
C PRO A 200 -2.41 3.99 7.83
N VAL A 201 -2.48 3.82 6.51
CA VAL A 201 -3.69 3.37 5.80
C VAL A 201 -3.92 1.88 6.03
N ILE A 202 -2.87 1.06 5.96
CA ILE A 202 -2.98 -0.40 6.13
C ILE A 202 -3.35 -0.76 7.58
N GLN A 203 -2.93 0.03 8.57
CA GLN A 203 -3.11 -0.26 10.00
C GLN A 203 -4.42 0.23 10.61
N ALA A 204 -5.16 1.12 9.94
CA ALA A 204 -6.37 1.72 10.49
C ALA A 204 -7.40 0.68 10.97
N GLU A 205 -7.39 -0.51 10.35
CA GLU A 205 -8.32 -1.60 10.62
C GLU A 205 -7.92 -2.55 11.76
N CYS A 206 -6.75 -2.36 12.42
CA CYS A 206 -6.20 -3.35 13.37
C CYS A 206 -6.22 -2.89 14.84
N SER A 207 -6.90 -3.67 15.69
CA SER A 207 -6.97 -3.47 17.15
C SER A 207 -5.66 -3.89 17.86
N SER A 208 -5.34 -3.31 19.02
CA SER A 208 -3.99 -3.37 19.60
C SER A 208 -3.79 -4.40 20.72
N GLU A 209 -4.82 -5.01 21.32
CA GLU A 209 -4.62 -5.77 22.57
C GLU A 209 -4.21 -7.24 22.40
N ASN A 210 -4.70 -7.96 21.37
CA ASN A 210 -4.42 -9.40 21.19
C ASN A 210 -3.55 -9.76 19.96
N VAL A 211 -3.24 -8.77 19.11
CA VAL A 211 -2.60 -9.02 17.80
C VAL A 211 -1.18 -9.56 17.91
N LEU A 212 -0.43 -9.30 18.99
CA LEU A 212 0.96 -9.79 19.10
C LEU A 212 1.07 -11.29 19.29
N LYS A 213 0.20 -11.87 20.12
CA LYS A 213 0.16 -13.33 20.31
C LYS A 213 -0.39 -13.98 19.05
N LEU A 214 -1.51 -13.46 18.54
CA LEU A 214 -2.14 -13.95 17.33
C LEU A 214 -1.20 -13.92 16.12
N LYS A 215 -0.44 -12.84 15.92
CA LYS A 215 0.61 -12.72 14.89
C LYS A 215 1.67 -13.79 15.03
N ARG A 216 2.14 -14.07 16.24
CA ARG A 216 3.19 -15.08 16.47
C ARG A 216 2.66 -16.47 16.13
N ASP A 217 1.50 -16.80 16.69
CA ASP A 217 0.83 -18.09 16.47
C ASP A 217 0.53 -18.29 14.97
N PHE A 218 0.12 -17.22 14.27
CA PHE A 218 -0.08 -17.21 12.82
C PHE A 218 1.23 -17.46 12.06
N LEU A 219 2.29 -16.71 12.33
CA LEU A 219 3.59 -16.88 11.66
C LEU A 219 4.19 -18.27 11.89
N ASP A 220 4.00 -18.84 13.08
CA ASP A 220 4.43 -20.20 13.41
C ASP A 220 3.58 -21.24 12.68
N PHE A 221 2.28 -20.98 12.51
CA PHE A 221 1.38 -21.83 11.72
C PHE A 221 1.76 -21.92 10.24
N LEU A 222 2.27 -20.84 9.65
CA LEU A 222 2.64 -20.80 8.22
C LEU A 222 3.74 -21.79 7.82
N LYS A 223 4.60 -22.22 8.77
CA LYS A 223 5.73 -23.13 8.52
C LYS A 223 6.58 -22.73 7.30
N LEU A 224 6.85 -21.43 7.15
CA LEU A 224 7.62 -20.87 6.04
C LEU A 224 9.08 -21.33 6.06
N GLU A 225 9.69 -21.41 4.87
CA GLU A 225 11.16 -21.53 4.75
C GLU A 225 11.85 -20.29 5.34
N ASP A 226 13.12 -20.42 5.77
CA ASP A 226 13.84 -19.37 6.50
C ASP A 226 13.88 -18.02 5.74
N GLU A 227 14.03 -18.04 4.42
CA GLU A 227 14.07 -16.84 3.59
C GLU A 227 12.72 -16.12 3.54
N ASP A 228 11.63 -16.87 3.37
CA ASP A 228 10.26 -16.36 3.39
C ASP A 228 9.87 -15.86 4.78
N GLN A 229 10.29 -16.57 5.83
CA GLN A 229 10.00 -16.19 7.21
C GLN A 229 10.58 -14.80 7.51
N HIS A 230 11.75 -14.46 6.99
CA HIS A 230 12.32 -13.12 7.13
C HIS A 230 11.46 -12.06 6.44
N VAL A 231 10.96 -12.32 5.22
CA VAL A 231 10.10 -11.38 4.48
C VAL A 231 8.79 -11.14 5.23
N TYR A 232 8.12 -12.21 5.67
CA TYR A 232 6.89 -12.12 6.43
C TYR A 232 7.08 -11.33 7.73
N ARG A 233 8.10 -11.67 8.53
CA ARG A 233 8.40 -10.91 9.75
C ARG A 233 8.63 -9.42 9.46
N SER A 234 9.38 -9.10 8.40
CA SER A 234 9.65 -7.71 8.01
C SER A 234 8.35 -6.93 7.73
N VAL A 235 7.42 -7.50 6.96
CA VAL A 235 6.13 -6.87 6.64
C VAL A 235 5.29 -6.69 7.89
N PHE A 236 5.12 -7.74 8.69
CA PHE A 236 4.35 -7.66 9.92
C PHE A 236 4.98 -6.74 10.98
N ASP A 237 6.30 -6.53 10.96
CA ASP A 237 6.98 -5.59 11.87
C ASP A 237 6.82 -4.13 11.41
N ILE A 238 6.87 -3.88 10.10
CA ILE A 238 6.50 -2.58 9.52
C ILE A 238 5.07 -2.23 9.94
N LEU A 239 4.15 -3.17 9.79
CA LEU A 239 2.73 -3.02 10.10
C LEU A 239 2.37 -3.23 11.58
N LYS A 240 3.35 -3.22 12.50
CA LYS A 240 3.08 -3.22 13.94
C LYS A 240 2.69 -1.82 14.44
N ARG A 241 1.56 -1.68 15.14
CA ARG A 241 1.12 -0.42 15.79
C ARG A 241 2.06 -0.13 16.97
N ARG A 242 2.48 1.13 17.14
CA ARG A 242 3.32 1.54 18.28
C ARG A 242 2.50 1.67 19.54
#